data_AF-W4RJY0-F1
#
_entry.id   AF-W4RJY0-F1
#
_cell.length_a   1.000
_cell.length_b   1.000
_cell.length_c   1.000
_cell.angle_alpha   90.00
_cell.angle_beta   90.00
_cell.angle_gamma   90.00
#
_symmetry.space_group_name_H-M   'P 1'
#
loop_
_entity.id
_entity.type
_entity.pdbx_description
1 polymer ?
#
loop_
_entity_poly.entity_id
_entity_poly.type
_entity_poly.pdbx_seq_one_letter_code
_entity_poly.pdbx_strand_id
1 'polypeptide(L)' 'MEDQRKLFNLIKPEDIGIHLTDGSMMEPEASVTAIVFSHPEARYFNVLKN' A
#
# COMPACT_ATOMS: atom_id res chain seq x y z
N MET A 1 -1.94 -3.94 8.06
CA MET A 1 -3.16 -3.34 7.44
C MET A 1 -3.25 -1.84 7.71
N GLU A 2 -2.79 -1.32 8.86
CA GLU A 2 -2.77 0.13 9.12
C GLU A 2 -1.88 0.93 8.13
N ASP A 3 -0.77 0.36 7.66
CA ASP A 3 0.16 1.06 6.75
C ASP A 3 -0.45 1.36 5.37
N GLN A 4 -1.44 0.58 4.95
CA GLN A 4 -2.14 0.81 3.68
C GLN A 4 -2.97 2.09 3.72
N ARG A 5 -3.54 2.44 4.88
CA ARG A 5 -4.26 3.71 5.09
C ARG A 5 -3.31 4.91 5.01
N LYS A 6 -2.11 4.79 5.56
CA LYS A 6 -1.07 5.84 5.46
C LYS A 6 -0.70 6.11 4.01
N LEU A 7 -0.54 5.05 3.22
CA LEU A 7 -0.21 5.17 1.80
C LEU A 7 -1.38 5.77 1.00
N PHE A 8 -2.62 5.33 1.23
CA PHE A 8 -3.83 5.89 0.60
C PHE A 8 -3.97 7.39 0.87
N ASN A 9 -3.79 7.82 2.12
CA ASN A 9 -3.84 9.23 2.48
C ASN A 9 -2.79 10.09 1.76
N LEU A 10 -1.64 9.50 1.40
CA LEU A 10 -0.56 10.20 0.71
C LEU A 10 -0.81 10.32 -0.79
N ILE A 11 -1.23 9.23 -1.45
CA ILE A 11 -1.34 9.17 -2.92
C ILE A 11 -2.74 9.52 -3.45
N LYS A 12 -3.76 9.53 -2.58
CA LYS A 12 -5.16 9.87 -2.89
C LYS A 12 -5.73 9.13 -4.11
N PRO A 13 -5.74 7.78 -4.09
CA PRO A 13 -6.20 7.00 -5.23
C PRO A 13 -7.72 7.09 -5.45
N GLU A 14 -8.46 7.77 -4.58
CA GLU A 14 -9.88 8.09 -4.75
C GLU A 14 -10.12 8.96 -5.99
N ASP A 15 -9.12 9.77 -6.41
CA ASP A 15 -9.19 10.60 -7.61
C ASP A 15 -9.30 9.76 -8.90
N ILE A 16 -8.91 8.48 -8.84
CA ILE A 16 -9.04 7.51 -9.94
C ILE A 16 -10.10 6.42 -9.65
N GLY A 17 -10.95 6.63 -8.63
CA GLY A 17 -12.06 5.74 -8.29
C GLY A 17 -11.67 4.49 -7.51
N ILE A 18 -10.49 4.47 -6.86
CA ILE A 18 -10.08 3.38 -5.97
C ILE A 18 -10.33 3.79 -4.53
N HIS A 19 -10.99 2.94 -3.76
CA HIS A 19 -11.37 3.20 -2.37
C HIS A 19 -10.86 2.12 -1.43
N LEU A 20 -10.73 2.48 -0.15
CA LEU A 20 -10.36 1.55 0.91
C LEU A 20 -11.57 1.28 1.80
N THR A 21 -11.92 0.01 1.98
CA THR A 21 -13.02 -0.40 2.88
C THR A 21 -12.61 -0.29 4.35
N ASP A 22 -13.58 -0.43 5.27
CA ASP A 22 -13.30 -0.46 6.72
C ASP A 22 -12.32 -1.58 7.11
N GLY A 23 -12.38 -2.72 6.41
CA GLY A 23 -11.44 -3.83 6.54
C GLY A 23 -10.06 -3.58 5.93
N SER A 24 -9.80 -2.38 5.41
CA SER A 24 -8.58 -2.01 4.68
C SER A 24 -8.36 -2.79 3.38
N MET A 25 -9.41 -3.33 2.78
CA MET A 25 -9.36 -3.92 1.43
C MET A 25 -9.55 -2.84 0.37
N MET A 26 -8.97 -3.04 -0.81
CA MET A 26 -9.13 -2.10 -1.93
C MET A 26 -10.36 -2.47 -2.76
N GLU A 27 -11.06 -1.44 -3.24
CA GLU A 27 -12.17 -1.57 -4.17
C GLU A 27 -11.88 -0.64 -5.37
N PRO A 28 -11.80 -1.17 -6.61
CA PRO A 28 -12.01 -2.57 -7.01
C PRO A 28 -10.97 -3.54 -6.42
N GLU A 29 -11.36 -4.81 -6.24
CA GLU A 29 -10.47 -5.84 -5.65
C GLU A 29 -9.21 -6.07 -6.51
N ALA A 30 -9.32 -5.88 -7.82
CA ALA A 30 -8.20 -5.94 -8.77
C ALA A 30 -7.33 -4.67 -8.74
N SER A 31 -7.03 -4.15 -7.54
CA SER A 31 -6.17 -2.98 -7.32
C SER A 31 -4.89 -3.38 -6.59
N VAL A 32 -3.78 -2.70 -6.87
CA VAL A 32 -2.48 -2.93 -6.23
C VAL A 32 -1.87 -1.60 -5.81
N THR A 33 -1.40 -1.51 -4.57
CA THR A 33 -0.53 -0.44 -4.11
C THR A 33 0.88 -0.95 -3.84
N ALA A 34 1.88 -0.13 -4.15
CA ALA A 34 3.29 -0.49 -3.98
C ALA A 34 4.11 0.74 -3.59
N ILE A 35 5.24 0.49 -2.92
CA ILE A 35 6.28 1.48 -2.66
C ILE A 35 7.49 1.09 -3.51
N VAL A 36 8.03 2.04 -4.27
CA VAL A 36 9.16 1.82 -5.17
C VAL A 36 10.42 2.45 -4.56
N PHE A 37 11.50 1.66 -4.47
CA PHE A 37 12.80 2.12 -4.00
C PHE A 37 13.80 2.08 -5.17
N SER A 38 14.57 3.15 -5.36
CA SER A 38 15.56 3.28 -6.42
C SER A 38 16.98 2.87 -6.01
N HIS A 39 17.19 2.54 -4.75
CA HIS A 39 18.52 2.25 -4.21
C HIS A 39 19.04 0.90 -4.73
N PRO A 40 20.27 0.81 -5.26
CA PRO A 40 20.80 -0.40 -5.90
C PRO A 40 20.94 -1.60 -4.95
N GLU A 41 21.04 -1.34 -3.64
CA GLU A 41 21.12 -2.37 -2.61
C GLU A 41 19.77 -2.70 -1.95
N ALA A 42 18.67 -2.09 -2.40
CA ALA A 42 17.34 -2.38 -1.86
C ALA A 42 16.94 -3.84 -2.14
N ARG A 43 16.56 -4.57 -1.09
CA ARG A 43 16.12 -5.97 -1.18
C ARG A 43 14.96 -6.23 -0.22
N TYR A 44 14.11 -7.20 -0.57
CA TYR A 44 13.09 -7.70 0.35
C TYR A 44 13.74 -8.56 1.44
N PHE A 45 13.38 -8.31 2.69
CA PHE A 45 13.78 -9.11 3.84
C PHE A 45 12.61 -9.25 4.81
N ASN A 46 12.57 -10.36 5.55
CA ASN A 46 11.52 -10.59 6.53
C ASN A 46 11.79 -9.80 7.81
N VAL A 47 10.75 -9.16 8.32
CA VAL A 47 10.78 -8.55 9.66
C VAL A 47 10.46 -9.64 10.67
N LEU A 48 11.50 -10.37 11.12
CA LEU A 48 11.35 -11.27 12.26
C LEU A 48 11.28 -10.42 13.53
N LYS A 49 10.15 -10.49 14.25
CA LYS A 49 10.06 -10.01 15.63
C LYS A 49 10.39 -11.18 16.55
N ASN A 50 11.40 -11.03 17.40
CA ASN A 50 11.63 -11.89 18.56
C ASN A 50 10.53 -11.68 19.60
#